data_AF-A0A7V4WBM3-F1
#
_entry.id   AF-A0A7V4WBM3-F1
#
_cell.length_a   1.000
_cell.length_b   1.000
_cell.length_c   1.000
_cell.angle_alpha   90.00
_cell.angle_beta   90.00
_cell.angle_gamma   90.00
#
_symmetry.space_group_name_H-M   'P 1'
#
loop_
_entity.id
_entity.type
_entity.pdbx_description
1 polymer ?
#
loop_
_entity_poly.entity_id
_entity_poly.type
_entity_poly.pdbx_seq_one_letter_code
_entity_poly.pdbx_strand_id
1 'polypeptide(L)'
;MSKKKNAQRKLINELKNQVLIQAERLGVRDRYTPLVLEEMKLDALRKILTEFYMEKANLEYEMNILGSNKKEILIKLERLHAYIRKAEGLREKHLKNFNKLLEKGVGDKGKVEKVVSRLQPKRIQAAA
;
A
#
# COMPACT_ATOMS: atom_id res chain seq x y z
N MET A 1 22.64 -8.99 -7.72
CA MET A 1 21.25 -8.66 -8.12
C MET A 1 21.04 -9.00 -9.59
N SER A 2 19.92 -9.65 -9.96
CA SER A 2 19.62 -10.03 -11.35
C SER A 2 19.55 -8.81 -12.29
N LYS A 3 20.11 -8.92 -13.51
CA LYS A 3 20.10 -7.87 -14.55
C LYS A 3 18.69 -7.29 -14.81
N LYS A 4 17.66 -8.14 -14.79
CA LYS A 4 16.24 -7.74 -14.94
C LYS A 4 15.77 -6.79 -13.84
N LYS A 5 16.13 -7.08 -12.58
CA LYS A 5 15.76 -6.27 -11.42
C LYS A 5 16.42 -4.88 -11.48
N ASN A 6 17.64 -4.78 -11.98
CA ASN A 6 18.32 -3.51 -12.18
C ASN A 6 17.67 -2.68 -13.29
N ALA A 7 17.29 -3.30 -14.41
CA ALA A 7 16.58 -2.62 -15.49
C ALA A 7 15.22 -2.07 -15.04
N GLN A 8 14.43 -2.87 -14.33
CA GLN A 8 13.16 -2.43 -13.74
C GLN A 8 13.34 -1.26 -12.78
N ARG A 9 14.39 -1.30 -11.94
CA ARG A 9 14.67 -0.20 -11.00
C ARG A 9 15.02 1.09 -11.74
N LYS A 10 15.81 1.02 -12.81
CA LYS A 10 16.13 2.18 -13.66
C LYS A 10 14.87 2.75 -14.30
N LEU A 11 14.04 1.90 -14.89
CA LEU A 11 12.77 2.30 -15.49
C LEU A 11 11.84 2.99 -14.48
N ILE A 12 11.67 2.41 -13.29
CA ILE A 12 10.84 3.00 -12.23
C ILE A 12 11.38 4.36 -11.79
N ASN A 13 12.70 4.51 -11.67
CA ASN A 13 13.29 5.79 -11.29
C ASN A 13 13.10 6.85 -12.39
N GLU A 14 13.24 6.47 -13.65
CA GLU A 14 13.00 7.35 -14.79
C GLU A 14 11.54 7.82 -14.82
N LEU A 15 10.58 6.90 -14.66
CA LEU A 15 9.15 7.25 -14.57
C LEU A 15 8.86 8.22 -13.42
N LYS A 16 9.49 8.04 -12.26
CA LYS A 16 9.35 8.98 -11.14
C LYS A 16 9.88 10.36 -11.49
N ASN A 17 11.05 10.44 -12.13
CA ASN A 17 11.63 11.72 -12.54
C ASN A 17 10.71 12.43 -13.54
N GLN A 18 10.18 11.70 -14.52
CA GLN A 18 9.25 12.25 -15.50
C GLN A 18 7.98 12.80 -14.86
N VAL A 19 7.39 12.07 -13.91
CA VAL A 19 6.21 12.54 -13.16
C VAL A 19 6.52 13.82 -12.40
N LEU A 20 7.69 13.92 -11.74
CA LEU A 20 8.07 15.12 -11.01
C LEU A 20 8.28 16.33 -11.94
N ILE A 21 8.96 16.13 -13.06
CA ILE A 21 9.17 17.19 -14.07
C ILE A 21 7.83 17.67 -14.64
N GLN A 22 6.92 16.75 -14.94
CA GLN A 22 5.58 17.11 -15.44
C GLN A 22 4.76 17.85 -14.39
N ALA A 23 4.79 17.40 -13.13
CA ALA A 23 4.12 18.08 -12.03
C ALA A 23 4.64 19.50 -11.81
N GLU A 24 5.94 19.72 -11.97
CA GLU A 24 6.56 21.05 -11.92
C GLU A 24 6.08 21.93 -13.07
N ARG A 25 6.10 21.43 -14.31
CA ARG A 25 5.60 22.17 -15.49
C ARG A 25 4.12 22.55 -15.38
N LEU A 26 3.31 21.70 -14.74
CA LEU A 26 1.88 21.93 -14.53
C LEU A 26 1.58 22.76 -13.27
N GLY A 27 2.59 23.18 -12.50
CA GLY A 27 2.41 23.95 -11.27
C GLY A 27 1.77 23.17 -10.12
N VAL A 28 1.78 21.84 -10.17
CA VAL A 28 1.16 20.94 -9.17
C VAL A 28 2.20 20.15 -8.37
N ARG A 29 3.44 20.62 -8.30
CA ARG A 29 4.57 19.96 -7.62
C ARG A 29 4.26 19.60 -6.17
N ASP A 30 3.48 20.42 -5.48
CA ASP A 30 3.06 20.20 -4.09
C ASP A 30 2.21 18.93 -3.90
N ARG A 31 1.58 18.45 -4.99
CA ARG A 31 0.82 17.19 -5.00
C ARG A 31 1.71 15.95 -5.17
N TYR A 32 3.00 16.13 -5.45
CA TYR A 32 3.95 15.04 -5.72
C TYR A 32 5.21 15.13 -4.84
N THR A 33 5.06 15.58 -3.59
CA THR A 33 6.16 15.58 -2.63
C THR A 33 6.56 14.15 -2.22
N PRO A 34 7.78 13.92 -1.72
CA PRO A 34 8.19 12.60 -1.23
C PRO A 34 7.23 12.01 -0.19
N LEU A 35 6.63 12.86 0.66
CA LEU A 35 5.65 12.45 1.64
C LEU A 35 4.36 11.95 0.98
N VAL A 36 3.82 12.70 0.02
CA VAL A 36 2.62 12.30 -0.74
C VAL A 36 2.88 11.03 -1.53
N LEU A 37 4.07 10.88 -2.13
CA LEU A 37 4.43 9.65 -2.86
C LEU A 37 4.52 8.42 -1.94
N GLU A 38 4.94 8.56 -0.69
CA GLU A 38 4.87 7.47 0.29
C GLU A 38 3.44 7.19 0.77
N GLU A 39 2.64 8.25 0.97
CA GLU A 39 1.20 8.13 1.27
C GLU A 39 0.46 7.33 0.19
N MET A 40 0.66 7.68 -1.09
CA MET A 40 0.06 6.96 -2.23
C MET A 40 0.45 5.48 -2.25
N LYS A 41 1.67 5.12 -1.86
CA LYS A 41 2.11 3.72 -1.79
C LYS A 41 1.42 2.98 -0.65
N LEU A 42 1.25 3.63 0.51
CA LEU A 42 0.52 3.06 1.64
C LEU A 42 -0.94 2.82 1.29
N ASP A 43 -1.58 3.76 0.60
CA ASP A 43 -2.95 3.62 0.12
C ASP A 43 -3.10 2.49 -0.91
N ALA A 44 -2.17 2.39 -1.87
CA ALA A 44 -2.16 1.28 -2.82
C ALA A 44 -2.01 -0.08 -2.11
N LEU A 45 -1.11 -0.18 -1.13
CA LEU A 45 -0.93 -1.39 -0.33
C LEU A 45 -2.17 -1.72 0.51
N ARG A 46 -2.86 -0.70 1.04
CA ARG A 46 -4.13 -0.88 1.76
C ARG A 46 -5.20 -1.48 0.86
N LYS A 47 -5.33 -1.01 -0.38
CA LYS A 47 -6.29 -1.57 -1.36
C LYS A 47 -5.97 -3.02 -1.67
N ILE A 48 -4.72 -3.32 -2.02
CA ILE A 48 -4.25 -4.68 -2.32
C ILE A 48 -4.50 -5.63 -1.13
N LEU A 49 -4.18 -5.20 0.09
CA LEU A 49 -4.43 -6.00 1.29
C LEU A 49 -5.92 -6.24 1.51
N THR A 50 -6.77 -5.23 1.26
CA THR A 50 -8.22 -5.38 1.37
C THR A 50 -8.73 -6.43 0.38
N GLU A 51 -8.29 -6.36 -0.88
CA GLU A 51 -8.63 -7.36 -1.90
C GLU A 51 -8.18 -8.77 -1.50
N PHE A 52 -6.96 -8.91 -0.98
CA PHE A 52 -6.48 -10.21 -0.48
C PHE A 52 -7.28 -10.74 0.70
N TYR A 53 -7.70 -9.88 1.62
CA TYR A 53 -8.52 -10.30 2.76
C TYR A 53 -9.95 -10.66 2.34
N MET A 54 -10.52 -9.96 1.36
CA MET A 54 -11.81 -10.32 0.78
C MET A 54 -11.74 -11.68 0.07
N GLU A 55 -10.71 -11.89 -0.75
CA GLU A 55 -10.51 -13.18 -1.44
C GLU A 55 -10.29 -14.31 -0.44
N LYS A 56 -9.56 -14.06 0.65
CA LYS A 56 -9.38 -15.05 1.72
C LYS A 56 -10.72 -15.44 2.33
N ALA A 57 -11.56 -14.45 2.66
CA ALA A 57 -12.88 -14.70 3.23
C ALA A 57 -13.78 -15.49 2.26
N ASN A 58 -13.73 -15.17 0.96
CA ASN A 58 -14.45 -15.91 -0.08
C ASN A 58 -13.99 -17.37 -0.13
N LEU A 59 -12.69 -17.63 -0.18
CA LEU A 59 -12.15 -18.99 -0.22
C LEU A 59 -12.48 -19.79 1.05
N GLU A 60 -12.44 -19.16 2.23
CA GLU A 60 -12.86 -19.78 3.49
C GLU A 60 -14.35 -20.12 3.49
N TYR A 61 -15.20 -19.26 2.93
CA TYR A 61 -16.62 -19.51 2.74
C TYR A 61 -16.87 -20.67 1.76
N GLU A 62 -16.22 -20.67 0.59
CA GLU A 62 -16.33 -21.75 -0.41
C GLU A 62 -15.91 -23.11 0.15
N MET A 63 -14.88 -23.14 1.00
CA MET A 63 -14.39 -24.36 1.64
C MET A 63 -15.38 -24.94 2.65
N ASN A 64 -16.06 -24.07 3.41
CA ASN A 64 -16.91 -24.49 4.53
C ASN A 64 -18.37 -24.71 4.13
N ILE A 65 -18.87 -23.99 3.13
CA ILE A 65 -20.31 -23.94 2.81
C ILE A 65 -20.64 -24.62 1.47
N LEU A 66 -19.80 -24.48 0.44
CA LEU A 66 -20.15 -24.90 -0.92
C LEU A 66 -19.70 -26.32 -1.28
N GLY A 67 -19.13 -27.09 -0.36
CA GLY A 67 -18.68 -28.47 -0.62
C GLY A 67 -17.60 -28.57 -1.70
N SER A 68 -16.88 -27.48 -1.93
CA SER A 68 -15.86 -27.31 -2.98
C SER A 68 -14.65 -28.23 -2.81
N ASN A 69 -13.82 -28.36 -3.85
CA ASN A 69 -12.58 -29.15 -3.79
C ASN A 69 -11.60 -28.59 -2.73
N LYS A 70 -11.68 -29.14 -1.51
CA LYS A 70 -10.95 -28.68 -0.34
C LYS A 70 -9.44 -28.62 -0.57
N LYS A 71 -8.87 -29.55 -1.32
CA LYS A 71 -7.42 -29.59 -1.61
C LYS A 71 -6.99 -28.38 -2.43
N GLU A 72 -7.76 -28.02 -3.46
CA GLU A 72 -7.45 -26.87 -4.32
C GLU A 72 -7.56 -25.55 -3.56
N ILE A 73 -8.61 -25.40 -2.74
CA ILE A 73 -8.82 -24.20 -1.95
C ILE A 73 -7.71 -24.01 -0.91
N LEU A 74 -7.28 -25.09 -0.24
CA LEU A 74 -6.16 -25.01 0.71
C LEU A 74 -4.87 -24.52 0.04
N ILE A 75 -4.57 -24.97 -1.19
CA ILE A 75 -3.41 -24.49 -1.95
C ILE A 75 -3.55 -23.00 -2.30
N LYS A 76 -4.76 -22.56 -2.71
CA LYS A 76 -5.02 -21.13 -2.99
C LYS A 76 -4.86 -20.27 -1.73
N LEU A 77 -5.41 -20.72 -0.60
CA LEU A 77 -5.27 -20.04 0.70
C LEU A 77 -3.82 -19.94 1.15
N GLU A 78 -3.02 -21.01 0.99
CA GLU A 78 -1.61 -20.98 1.35
C GLU A 78 -0.83 -19.96 0.53
N ARG A 79 -1.06 -19.93 -0.79
CA ARG A 79 -0.46 -18.92 -1.69
C ARG A 79 -0.90 -17.51 -1.30
N LEU A 80 -2.19 -17.32 -1.04
CA LEU A 80 -2.75 -16.04 -0.64
C LEU A 80 -2.16 -15.54 0.67
N HIS A 81 -2.01 -16.40 1.69
CA HIS A 81 -1.31 -16.06 2.93
C HIS A 81 0.14 -15.63 2.71
N ALA A 82 0.86 -16.28 1.79
CA ALA A 82 2.22 -15.85 1.44
C ALA A 82 2.24 -14.45 0.80
N TYR A 83 1.25 -14.10 -0.03
CA TYR A 83 1.13 -12.75 -0.60
C TYR A 83 0.72 -11.70 0.42
N ILE A 84 -0.21 -12.03 1.32
CA ILE A 84 -0.62 -11.15 2.44
C ILE A 84 0.60 -10.80 3.29
N ARG A 85 1.37 -11.81 3.76
CA ARG A 85 2.57 -11.57 4.57
C ARG A 85 3.60 -10.66 3.87
N LYS A 86 3.78 -10.83 2.56
CA LYS A 86 4.67 -9.97 1.76
C LYS A 86 4.15 -8.53 1.67
N ALA A 87 2.85 -8.36 1.43
CA ALA A 87 2.22 -7.05 1.35
C ALA A 87 2.24 -6.32 2.71
N GLU A 88 2.04 -7.03 3.81
CA GLU A 88 2.16 -6.50 5.17
C GLU A 88 3.60 -6.04 5.48
N GLY A 89 4.60 -6.87 5.18
CA GLY A 89 6.00 -6.47 5.35
C GLY A 89 6.39 -5.25 4.51
N LEU A 90 5.83 -5.12 3.30
CA LEU A 90 6.00 -3.91 2.47
C LEU A 90 5.29 -2.70 3.09
N ARG A 91 4.05 -2.87 3.59
CA ARG A 91 3.29 -1.81 4.26
C ARG A 91 4.05 -1.29 5.47
N GLU A 92 4.57 -2.15 6.33
CA GLU A 92 5.37 -1.75 7.48
C GLU A 92 6.62 -0.96 7.07
N LYS A 93 7.32 -1.42 6.04
CA LYS A 93 8.50 -0.71 5.51
C LYS A 93 8.14 0.69 5.03
N HIS A 94 7.05 0.83 4.27
CA HIS A 94 6.58 2.13 3.78
C HIS A 94 6.07 3.01 4.93
N LEU A 95 5.45 2.43 5.95
CA LEU A 95 4.99 3.15 7.14
C LEU A 95 6.18 3.71 7.93
N LYS A 96 7.25 2.92 8.11
CA LYS A 96 8.51 3.39 8.72
C LYS A 96 9.14 4.53 7.91
N ASN A 97 9.14 4.44 6.58
CA ASN A 97 9.66 5.50 5.72
C ASN A 97 8.81 6.77 5.79
N PHE A 98 7.49 6.62 5.78
CA PHE A 98 6.54 7.72 5.91
C PHE A 98 6.73 8.44 7.24
N ASN A 99 6.82 7.72 8.36
CA ASN A 99 7.09 8.31 9.68
C ASN A 99 8.44 9.04 9.73
N LYS A 100 9.50 8.47 9.13
CA LYS A 100 10.79 9.16 9.01
C LYS A 100 10.71 10.45 8.19
N LEU A 101 9.92 10.46 7.11
CA LEU A 101 9.70 11.66 6.30
C LEU A 101 8.86 12.69 7.05
N LEU A 102 7.88 12.25 7.83
CA LEU A 102 7.15 13.11 8.74
C LEU A 102 8.11 13.73 9.74
N GLU A 103 8.85 12.95 10.53
CA GLU A 103 9.82 13.43 11.52
C GLU A 103 10.84 14.42 10.92
N LYS A 104 11.35 14.15 9.71
CA LYS A 104 12.25 15.06 8.99
C LYS A 104 11.56 16.32 8.45
N GLY A 105 10.28 16.24 8.10
CA GLY A 105 9.44 17.35 7.67
C GLY A 105 8.83 18.15 8.83
N VAL A 106 8.90 17.63 10.07
CA VAL A 106 8.44 18.26 11.33
C VAL A 106 9.43 19.34 11.76
N GLY A 107 9.65 20.33 10.89
CA GLY A 107 9.78 21.73 11.31
C GLY A 107 8.41 22.38 11.54
N ASP A 108 7.32 21.76 11.07
CA ASP A 108 5.99 22.36 11.06
C ASP A 108 4.89 21.33 11.41
N LYS A 109 4.66 21.13 12.73
CA LYS A 109 3.86 20.04 13.33
C LYS A 109 2.39 19.99 12.87
N GLY A 110 1.78 21.12 12.51
CA GLY A 110 0.33 21.21 12.24
C GLY A 110 -0.15 20.55 10.94
N LYS A 111 0.72 20.38 9.93
CA LYS A 111 0.35 19.71 8.67
C LYS A 111 0.37 18.19 8.79
N VAL A 112 1.20 17.65 9.68
CA VAL A 112 1.37 16.20 9.90
C VAL A 112 0.15 15.59 10.57
N GLU A 113 -0.41 16.24 11.60
CA GLU A 113 -1.61 15.76 12.29
C GLU A 113 -2.82 15.65 11.35
N LYS A 114 -2.98 16.58 10.40
CA LYS A 114 -4.05 16.51 9.39
C LYS A 114 -3.89 15.32 8.44
N VAL A 115 -2.67 14.99 8.01
CA VAL A 115 -2.43 13.85 7.12
C VAL A 115 -2.57 12.52 7.87
N VAL A 116 -2.01 12.43 9.08
CA VAL A 116 -2.13 11.23 9.94
C VAL A 116 -3.59 10.96 10.29
N SER A 117 -4.39 11.99 10.57
CA SER A 117 -5.84 11.82 10.86
C SER A 117 -6.65 11.28 9.67
N ARG A 118 -6.22 11.56 8.43
CA ARG A 118 -6.87 11.02 7.20
C ARG A 118 -6.51 9.57 6.92
N LEU A 119 -5.34 9.13 7.37
CA LEU A 119 -4.85 7.77 7.18
C LEU A 119 -5.38 6.78 8.23
N GLN A 120 -5.87 7.27 9.37
CA GLN A 120 -6.54 6.42 10.34
C GLN A 120 -7.89 5.93 9.77
N PRO A 121 -8.21 4.63 9.90
CA PRO A 121 -9.54 4.15 9.53
C PRO A 121 -10.56 4.88 10.40
N LYS A 122 -11.50 5.62 9.77
CA LYS A 122 -12.67 6.14 10.46
C LYS A 122 -13.33 4.94 11.15
N ARG A 123 -13.36 4.94 12.49
CA ARG A 123 -14.20 4.01 13.24
C ARG A 123 -15.62 4.22 12.70
N ILE A 124 -16.11 3.24 11.94
CA ILE A 124 -17.52 3.19 11.59
C ILE A 124 -18.21 3.07 12.95
N GLN A 125 -18.83 4.16 13.40
CA GLN A 125 -19.76 4.09 14.51
C GLN A 125 -20.87 3.17 14.01
N ALA A 126 -20.91 1.95 14.55
CA ALA A 126 -22.08 1.10 14.43
C ALA A 126 -23.23 1.88 15.05
N ALA A 127 -24.15 2.34 14.20
CA ALA A 127 -25.42 2.85 14.66
C ALA A 127 -26.16 1.67 15.33
N ALA A 128 -26.35 1.78 16.63
CA ALA A 128 -27.23 0.93 17.43
C ALA A 128 -28.67 1.44 17.30
#